data_AF-A0A6J1WFZ8-F1
#
_entry.id   AF-A0A6J1WFZ8-F1
#
_cell.length_a   1.000
_cell.length_b   1.000
_cell.length_c   1.000
_cell.angle_alpha   90.00
_cell.angle_beta   90.00
_cell.angle_gamma   90.00
#
_symmetry.space_group_name_H-M   'P 1'
#
loop_
_entity.id
_entity.type
_entity.pdbx_description
1 polymer ?
#
loop_
_entity_poly.entity_id
_entity_poly.type
_entity_poly.pdbx_seq_one_letter_code
_entity_poly.pdbx_strand_id
1 'polypeptide(L)'
;MEIRNYIADKVTAETRLRGSVLYELHAAVAEAGRRKSLTDGPMVLLGHVTESRKILTESATLLKHEPPELPEGQLLQQAKINLVQMDELIRSLSSALPSPL
;
A
#
# COMPACT_ATOMS: atom_id res chain seq x y z
N MET A 1 -0.23 -23.01 -32.01
CA MET A 1 -0.21 -21.76 -31.20
C MET A 1 -0.23 -22.17 -29.74
N GLU A 2 0.82 -21.82 -29.01
CA GLU A 2 1.37 -22.58 -27.88
C GLU A 2 0.66 -22.37 -26.53
N ILE A 3 0.46 -23.47 -25.80
CA ILE A 3 0.05 -23.50 -24.37
C ILE A 3 1.01 -22.70 -23.48
N ARG A 4 2.26 -22.50 -23.92
CA ARG A 4 3.26 -21.66 -23.23
C ARG A 4 2.85 -20.20 -23.12
N ASN A 5 2.08 -19.67 -24.06
CA ASN A 5 1.58 -18.29 -23.99
C ASN A 5 0.41 -18.13 -23.00
N TYR A 6 -0.23 -19.22 -22.57
CA TYR A 6 -1.36 -19.15 -21.62
C TYR A 6 -0.91 -19.04 -20.15
N ILE A 7 0.34 -19.37 -19.84
CA ILE A 7 0.90 -19.32 -18.49
C ILE A 7 1.56 -17.97 -18.20
N ALA A 8 2.13 -17.31 -19.23
CA ALA A 8 2.73 -15.97 -19.10
C ALA A 8 1.68 -14.84 -18.93
N ASP A 9 0.43 -15.08 -19.34
CA ASP A 9 -0.65 -14.09 -19.36
C ASP A 9 -1.53 -14.09 -18.09
N LYS A 10 -1.19 -14.92 -17.09
CA LYS A 10 -1.91 -14.97 -15.82
C LYS A 10 -1.12 -14.28 -14.72
N VAL A 11 -1.39 -13.00 -14.54
CA VAL A 11 -1.59 -12.55 -13.16
C VAL A 11 -2.73 -13.41 -12.62
N THR A 12 -2.39 -14.38 -11.76
CA THR A 12 -3.37 -15.36 -11.30
C THR A 12 -4.47 -14.65 -10.52
N ALA A 13 -5.69 -15.19 -10.52
CA ALA A 13 -6.78 -14.67 -9.69
C ALA A 13 -6.38 -14.60 -8.20
N GLU A 14 -5.49 -15.50 -7.77
CA GLU A 14 -4.86 -15.45 -6.45
C GLU A 14 -4.01 -14.18 -6.26
N THR A 15 -3.15 -13.82 -7.21
CA THR A 15 -2.33 -12.60 -7.14
C THR A 15 -3.19 -11.35 -7.09
N ARG A 16 -4.28 -11.29 -7.88
CA ARG A 16 -5.27 -10.20 -7.83
C ARG A 16 -5.90 -10.07 -6.46
N LEU A 17 -6.43 -11.18 -5.94
CA LEU A 17 -7.07 -11.23 -4.63
C LEU A 17 -6.11 -10.78 -3.52
N ARG A 18 -4.88 -11.29 -3.53
CA ARG A 18 -3.84 -10.90 -2.56
C ARG A 18 -3.53 -9.40 -2.66
N GLY A 19 -3.35 -8.88 -3.87
CA GLY A 19 -3.11 -7.46 -4.10
C GLY A 19 -4.27 -6.59 -3.57
N SER A 20 -5.51 -6.93 -3.92
CA SER A 20 -6.69 -6.19 -3.45
C SER A 20 -6.85 -6.27 -1.92
N VAL A 21 -6.62 -7.43 -1.31
CA VAL A 21 -6.69 -7.58 0.16
C VAL A 21 -5.61 -6.75 0.85
N LEU A 22 -4.38 -6.74 0.32
CA LEU A 22 -3.30 -5.92 0.87
C LEU A 22 -3.60 -4.43 0.69
N TYR A 23 -4.24 -4.03 -0.41
CA TYR A 23 -4.72 -2.66 -0.58
C TYR A 23 -5.68 -2.27 0.56
N GLU A 24 -6.75 -3.04 0.77
CA GLU A 24 -7.69 -2.72 1.86
C GLU A 24 -7.03 -2.76 3.25
N LEU A 25 -6.11 -3.69 3.47
CA LEU A 25 -5.35 -3.79 4.71
C LEU A 25 -4.49 -2.55 4.97
N HIS A 26 -3.84 -2.00 3.93
CA HIS A 26 -3.02 -0.79 4.07
C HIS A 26 -3.87 0.36 4.63
N ALA A 27 -5.08 0.55 4.10
CA ALA A 27 -6.00 1.60 4.53
C ALA A 27 -6.46 1.38 5.98
N ALA A 28 -6.81 0.14 6.33
CA ALA A 28 -7.19 -0.23 7.69
C ALA A 28 -6.08 0.05 8.72
N VAL A 29 -4.82 -0.27 8.39
CA VAL A 29 -3.65 -0.02 9.26
C VAL A 29 -3.40 1.48 9.42
N ALA A 30 -3.45 2.25 8.34
CA ALA A 30 -3.26 3.70 8.39
C ALA A 30 -4.33 4.39 9.27
N GLU A 31 -5.59 4.02 9.07
CA GLU A 31 -6.71 4.56 9.83
C GLU A 31 -6.68 4.12 11.31
N ALA A 32 -6.26 2.89 11.61
CA ALA A 32 -6.02 2.46 12.99
C ALA A 32 -4.92 3.30 13.67
N GLY A 33 -3.82 3.56 12.95
CA GLY A 33 -2.75 4.45 13.40
C GLY A 33 -3.23 5.87 13.66
N ARG A 34 -4.05 6.43 12.75
CA ARG A 34 -4.66 7.75 12.90
C ARG A 34 -5.48 7.83 14.19
N ARG A 35 -6.38 6.89 14.43
CA ARG A 35 -7.19 6.85 15.67
C ARG A 35 -6.33 6.73 16.92
N LYS A 36 -5.36 5.82 16.93
CA LYS A 36 -4.50 5.59 18.08
C LYS A 36 -3.58 6.77 18.39
N SER A 37 -3.15 7.51 17.37
CA SER A 37 -2.31 8.70 17.56
C SER A 37 -3.00 9.85 18.28
N LEU A 38 -4.34 9.87 18.32
CA LEU A 38 -5.10 10.86 19.08
C LEU A 38 -4.87 10.74 20.60
N THR A 39 -4.54 9.54 21.08
CA THR A 39 -4.27 9.28 22.50
C THR A 39 -2.77 9.11 22.76
N ASP A 40 -2.07 8.41 21.86
CA ASP A 40 -0.71 7.93 22.10
C ASP A 40 0.37 8.79 21.42
N GLY A 41 -0.06 9.83 20.69
CA GLY A 41 0.80 10.81 20.06
C GLY A 41 1.35 10.43 18.68
N PRO A 42 2.10 11.36 18.05
CA PRO A 42 2.51 11.26 16.64
C PRO A 42 3.51 10.15 16.32
N MET A 43 4.29 9.65 17.30
CA MET A 43 5.21 8.53 17.10
C MET A 43 4.46 7.25 16.71
N VAL A 44 3.27 7.03 17.30
CA VAL A 44 2.42 5.88 16.94
C VAL A 44 1.91 5.99 15.51
N LEU A 45 1.55 7.21 15.07
CA LEU A 45 1.16 7.44 13.68
C LEU A 45 2.30 7.11 12.72
N LEU A 46 3.52 7.58 13.01
CA LEU A 46 4.70 7.31 12.18
C LEU A 46 4.93 5.80 12.01
N GLY A 47 4.83 5.02 13.09
CA GLY A 47 4.96 3.57 13.03
C GLY A 47 3.90 2.91 12.12
N HIS A 48 2.63 3.28 12.28
CA HIS A 48 1.54 2.70 11.48
C HIS A 48 1.58 3.13 10.01
N VAL A 49 1.88 4.39 9.71
CA VAL A 49 2.02 4.87 8.33
C VAL A 49 3.20 4.18 7.65
N THR A 50 4.32 3.99 8.36
CA THR A 50 5.47 3.25 7.82
C THR A 50 5.12 1.81 7.51
N GLU A 51 4.34 1.14 8.36
CA GLU A 51 3.91 -0.23 8.12
C GLU A 51 2.88 -0.33 6.98
N SER A 52 1.86 0.53 7.00
CA SER A 52 0.88 0.64 5.91
C SER A 52 1.56 0.85 4.56
N ARG A 53 2.65 1.63 4.49
CA ARG A 53 3.40 1.87 3.26
C ARG A 53 4.04 0.58 2.71
N LYS A 54 4.57 -0.28 3.58
CA LYS A 54 5.16 -1.57 3.16
C LYS A 54 4.09 -2.47 2.55
N ILE A 55 2.94 -2.57 3.22
CA ILE A 55 1.78 -3.34 2.75
C ILE A 55 1.31 -2.82 1.39
N LEU A 56 1.18 -1.50 1.24
CA LEU A 56 0.76 -0.87 -0.02
C LEU A 56 1.79 -1.10 -1.15
N THR A 57 3.08 -1.13 -0.82
CA THR A 57 4.15 -1.46 -1.79
C THR A 57 4.02 -2.90 -2.29
N GLU A 58 3.69 -3.85 -1.40
CA GLU A 58 3.44 -5.24 -1.80
C GLU A 58 2.18 -5.35 -2.67
N SER A 59 1.09 -4.67 -2.28
CA SER A 59 -0.13 -4.55 -3.10
C SER A 59 0.20 -4.05 -4.52
N ALA A 60 0.90 -2.92 -4.64
CA ALA A 60 1.29 -2.37 -5.93
C ALA A 60 2.17 -3.33 -6.75
N THR A 61 3.03 -4.09 -6.08
CA THR A 61 3.91 -5.09 -6.74
C THR A 61 3.10 -6.24 -7.33
N LEU A 62 2.10 -6.74 -6.61
CA LEU A 62 1.24 -7.83 -7.07
C LEU A 62 0.33 -7.38 -8.22
N LEU A 63 -0.18 -6.15 -8.17
CA LEU A 63 -1.11 -5.63 -9.17
C LEU A 63 -0.43 -4.96 -10.38
N LYS A 64 0.91 -4.92 -10.45
CA LYS A 64 1.68 -4.10 -11.41
C LYS A 64 1.42 -4.39 -12.90
N HIS A 65 0.85 -5.55 -13.21
CA HIS A 65 0.57 -6.00 -14.58
C HIS A 65 -0.92 -5.91 -14.94
N GLU A 66 -1.78 -5.44 -14.03
CA GLU A 66 -3.20 -5.35 -14.30
C GLU A 66 -3.53 -4.18 -15.24
N PRO A 67 -4.38 -4.39 -16.25
CA PRO A 67 -4.80 -3.35 -17.16
C PRO A 67 -5.66 -2.29 -16.44
N PRO A 68 -5.52 -1.00 -16.77
CA PRO A 68 -6.15 0.10 -16.05
C PRO A 68 -7.69 0.10 -16.11
N GLU A 69 -8.29 -0.62 -17.05
CA GLU A 69 -9.74 -0.77 -17.20
C GLU A 69 -10.35 -1.72 -16.16
N LEU A 70 -9.55 -2.60 -15.55
CA LEU A 70 -10.00 -3.53 -14.50
C LEU A 70 -9.94 -2.87 -13.11
N PRO A 71 -10.78 -3.32 -12.15
CA PRO A 71 -10.74 -2.82 -10.78
C PRO A 71 -9.33 -2.88 -10.17
N GLU A 72 -8.61 -3.96 -10.38
CA GLU A 72 -7.26 -4.15 -9.84
C GLU A 72 -6.23 -3.20 -10.46
N GLY A 73 -6.39 -2.86 -11.74
CA GLY A 73 -5.56 -1.83 -12.39
C GLY A 73 -5.86 -0.42 -11.87
N GLN A 74 -7.11 -0.15 -11.49
CA GLN A 74 -7.49 1.10 -10.82
C GLN A 74 -6.91 1.17 -9.40
N LEU A 75 -6.95 0.06 -8.66
CA LEU A 75 -6.29 -0.05 -7.35
C LEU A 75 -4.78 0.20 -7.47
N LEU A 76 -4.11 -0.33 -8.49
CA LEU A 76 -2.70 -0.05 -8.75
C LEU A 76 -2.44 1.45 -8.96
N GLN A 77 -3.27 2.13 -9.76
CA GLN A 77 -3.12 3.57 -9.99
C GLN A 77 -3.26 4.35 -8.69
N GLN A 78 -4.28 4.03 -7.89
CA GLN A 78 -4.49 4.67 -6.61
C GLN A 78 -3.38 4.34 -5.61
N ALA A 79 -2.86 3.11 -5.62
CA ALA A 79 -1.74 2.70 -4.77
C ALA A 79 -0.49 3.54 -5.05
N LYS A 80 -0.19 3.86 -6.32
CA LYS A 80 0.94 4.72 -6.68
C LYS A 80 0.79 6.14 -6.11
N ILE A 81 -0.41 6.70 -6.18
CA ILE A 81 -0.72 8.03 -5.62
C ILE A 81 -0.58 7.99 -4.09
N ASN A 82 -1.20 6.99 -3.46
CA ASN A 82 -1.16 6.80 -2.02
C ASN A 82 0.28 6.63 -1.53
N LEU A 83 1.15 5.89 -2.24
CA LEU A 83 2.56 5.73 -1.86
C LEU A 83 3.32 7.07 -1.80
N VAL A 84 3.11 7.96 -2.77
CA VAL A 84 3.73 9.30 -2.76
C VAL A 84 3.25 10.10 -1.55
N GLN A 85 1.94 10.11 -1.30
CA GLN A 85 1.35 10.81 -0.15
C GLN A 85 1.87 10.26 1.18
N MET A 86 2.08 8.94 1.26
CA MET A 86 2.63 8.30 2.45
C MET A 86 4.11 8.66 2.65
N ASP A 87 4.91 8.73 1.59
CA ASP A 87 6.30 9.20 1.67
C ASP A 87 6.39 10.64 2.18
N GLU A 88 5.51 11.52 1.70
CA GLU A 88 5.39 12.89 2.18
C GLU A 88 4.99 12.97 3.67
N LEU A 89 3.99 12.18 4.07
CA LEU A 89 3.52 12.12 5.46
C LEU A 89 4.61 11.59 6.41
N ILE A 90 5.30 10.51 6.03
CA ILE A 90 6.41 9.95 6.81
C ILE A 90 7.52 10.98 6.97
N ARG A 91 7.87 11.70 5.90
CA ARG A 91 8.88 12.76 5.94
C ARG A 91 8.48 13.88 6.89
N SER A 92 7.22 14.34 6.79
CA SER A 92 6.68 15.39 7.66
C SER A 92 6.72 14.97 9.13
N LEU A 93 6.21 13.78 9.46
CA LEU A 93 6.21 13.25 10.83
C LEU A 93 7.62 13.07 11.37
N SER A 94 8.54 12.51 10.58
CA SER A 94 9.93 12.29 10.99
C SER A 94 10.67 13.59 11.26
N SER A 95 10.36 14.65 10.50
CA SER A 95 10.96 15.98 10.71
C SER A 95 10.40 16.73 11.94
N ALA A 96 9.15 16.43 12.32
CA ALA A 96 8.49 17.05 13.46
C ALA A 96 8.80 16.36 14.79
N LEU A 97 9.25 15.09 14.74
CA LEU A 97 9.63 14.32 15.91
C LEU A 97 11.10 14.60 16.28
N PRO A 98 11.41 14.80 17.57
CA PRO A 98 12.79 14.96 18.01
C PRO A 98 13.58 13.68 17.72
N SER A 99 14.83 13.84 17.25
CA SER A 99 15.75 12.71 17.06
C SER A 99 15.99 12.00 18.40
N PRO A 100 16.08 10.66 18.45
CA PRO A 100 16.45 9.98 19.69
C PRO A 100 17.80 10.52 20.18
N LEU A 101 17.85 10.94 21.46
CA LEU A 101 19.08 11.25 22.19
C LEU A 101 19.89 9.97 22.44
#